data_AF-A0A8H6G5V1-F1
#
_entry.id   AF-A0A8H6G5V1-F1
#
_cell.length_a   1.000
_cell.length_b   1.000
_cell.length_c   1.000
_cell.angle_alpha   90.00
_cell.angle_beta   90.00
_cell.angle_gamma   90.00
#
_symmetry.space_group_name_H-M   'P 1'
#
loop_
_entity.id
_entity.type
_entity.pdbx_description
1 polymer ?
#
loop_
_entity_poly.entity_id
_entity_poly.type
_entity_poly.pdbx_seq_one_letter_code
_entity_poly.pdbx_strand_id
1 'polypeptide(L)'
;MQGPTKDILRGIDKDGISYDSVMVRSVSALDTLLDAVDRLTCFGYPVDISEVNKSGMKPAIQMVLPNLPEYPFDHSRSYWHDSRYNKDGWRFRNNLRLDLLGTPVSDWNPLGARWRKIIRISETPWIEDHKVNGSAAY
;
A
#
# COMPACT_ATOMS: atom_id res chain seq x y z
N MET A 1 39.23 4.29 -24.33
CA MET A 1 39.03 3.29 -25.41
C MET A 1 37.55 3.05 -25.75
N GLN A 2 36.59 3.80 -25.19
CA GLN A 2 35.16 3.54 -25.36
C GLN A 2 34.67 3.50 -26.82
N GLY A 3 35.08 4.47 -27.65
CA GLY A 3 34.64 4.56 -29.06
C GLY A 3 35.01 3.30 -29.85
N PRO A 4 36.30 2.96 -29.97
CA PRO A 4 36.74 1.77 -30.69
C PRO A 4 36.10 0.47 -30.18
N THR A 5 35.91 0.31 -28.86
CA THR A 5 35.28 -0.89 -28.30
C THR A 5 33.82 -1.01 -28.72
N LYS A 6 33.06 0.10 -28.71
CA LYS A 6 31.67 0.11 -29.18
C LYS A 6 31.57 -0.15 -30.67
N ASP A 7 32.50 0.38 -31.48
CA ASP A 7 32.52 0.16 -32.92
C ASP A 7 32.86 -1.30 -33.28
N ILE A 8 33.80 -1.92 -32.55
CA ILE A 8 34.11 -3.35 -32.70
C ILE A 8 32.92 -4.22 -32.31
N LEU A 9 32.26 -3.92 -31.18
CA LEU A 9 31.07 -4.66 -30.73
C LEU A 9 29.95 -4.62 -31.77
N ARG A 10 29.71 -3.44 -32.38
CA ARG A 10 28.78 -3.27 -33.50
C ARG A 10 29.18 -4.07 -34.72
N GLY A 11 30.48 -4.12 -35.05
CA GLY A 11 30.99 -4.89 -36.18
C GLY A 11 30.86 -6.41 -36.04
N ILE A 12 30.72 -6.92 -34.81
CA ILE A 12 30.55 -8.35 -34.51
C ILE A 12 29.06 -8.74 -34.41
N ASP A 13 28.13 -7.79 -34.66
CA ASP A 13 26.68 -7.98 -34.56
C ASP A 13 26.22 -8.52 -33.18
N LYS A 14 26.97 -8.14 -32.13
CA LYS A 14 26.62 -8.46 -30.74
C LYS A 14 25.96 -7.28 -30.07
N ASP A 15 24.63 -7.30 -30.10
CA ASP A 15 23.80 -6.39 -29.35
C ASP A 15 23.62 -6.84 -27.89
N GLY A 16 23.43 -5.87 -26.99
CA GLY A 16 23.16 -6.12 -25.56
C GLY A 16 24.38 -6.06 -24.63
N ILE A 17 25.58 -5.78 -25.14
CA ILE A 17 26.78 -5.57 -24.29
C ILE A 17 26.94 -4.08 -23.99
N SER A 18 26.77 -3.70 -22.73
CA SER A 18 26.99 -2.34 -22.24
C SER A 18 28.48 -2.11 -21.92
N TYR A 19 28.98 -0.92 -22.26
CA TYR A 19 30.32 -0.46 -21.85
C TYR A 19 30.17 0.51 -20.69
N ASP A 20 30.94 0.29 -19.62
CA ASP A 20 31.04 1.20 -18.49
C ASP A 20 32.49 1.63 -18.23
N SER A 21 32.68 2.81 -17.65
CA SER A 21 34.01 3.38 -17.38
C SER A 21 34.22 3.58 -15.90
N VAL A 22 35.27 2.98 -15.34
CA VAL A 22 35.62 3.11 -13.91
C VAL A 22 36.21 4.48 -13.59
N MET A 23 36.81 5.15 -14.57
CA MET A 23 37.41 6.47 -14.41
C MET A 23 37.14 7.32 -15.63
N VAL A 24 36.80 8.59 -15.41
CA VAL A 24 36.54 9.56 -16.48
C VAL A 24 37.42 10.78 -16.27
N ARG A 25 37.98 11.30 -17.36
CA ARG A 25 38.82 12.51 -17.31
C ARG A 25 38.02 13.68 -16.73
N SER A 26 38.67 14.51 -15.93
CA SER A 26 38.08 15.71 -15.30
C SER A 26 36.88 15.44 -14.37
N VAL A 27 36.69 14.20 -13.94
CA VAL A 27 35.70 13.81 -12.92
C VAL A 27 36.45 13.14 -11.76
N SER A 28 35.92 13.27 -10.55
CA SER A 28 36.44 12.55 -9.38
C SER A 28 36.50 11.04 -9.66
N ALA A 29 37.66 10.45 -9.37
CA ALA A 29 37.85 9.00 -9.51
C ALA A 29 36.95 8.21 -8.55
N LEU A 30 36.65 8.77 -7.38
CA LEU A 30 35.78 8.14 -6.39
C LEU A 30 34.34 8.08 -6.90
N ASP A 31 33.82 9.20 -7.40
CA ASP A 31 32.44 9.29 -7.88
C ASP A 31 32.21 8.38 -9.11
N THR A 32 33.19 8.33 -10.03
CA THR A 32 33.11 7.47 -11.22
C THR A 32 33.24 5.98 -10.90
N LEU A 33 34.03 5.63 -9.87
CA LEU A 33 34.10 4.27 -9.36
C LEU A 33 32.77 3.83 -8.73
N LEU A 34 32.18 4.67 -7.86
CA LEU A 34 30.90 4.37 -7.20
C LEU A 34 29.76 4.26 -8.21
N ASP A 35 29.69 5.17 -9.20
CA ASP A 35 28.69 5.10 -10.28
C ASP A 35 28.83 3.81 -11.12
N ALA A 36 30.06 3.35 -11.39
CA ALA A 36 30.28 2.07 -12.06
C ALA A 36 29.86 0.86 -11.20
N VAL A 37 30.13 0.89 -9.88
CA VAL A 37 29.67 -0.13 -8.93
C VAL A 37 28.15 -0.17 -8.84
N ASP A 38 27.51 1.00 -8.77
CA ASP A 38 26.05 1.15 -8.72
C ASP A 38 25.39 0.57 -9.98
N ARG A 39 25.99 0.80 -11.15
CA ARG A 39 25.49 0.18 -12.39
C ARG A 39 25.65 -1.33 -12.40
N LEU A 40 26.80 -1.85 -11.98
CA LEU A 40 27.04 -3.29 -11.89
C LEU A 40 26.03 -3.98 -10.95
N THR A 41 25.73 -3.35 -9.81
CA THR A 41 24.72 -3.87 -8.88
C THR A 41 23.31 -3.80 -9.47
N CYS A 42 22.93 -2.70 -10.14
CA CYS A 42 21.65 -2.59 -10.86
C CYS A 42 21.49 -3.64 -11.98
N PHE A 43 22.59 -4.02 -12.63
CA PHE A 43 22.60 -5.10 -13.63
C PHE A 43 22.62 -6.51 -13.03
N GLY A 44 22.65 -6.65 -11.70
CA GLY A 44 22.57 -7.93 -11.01
C GLY A 44 23.90 -8.68 -10.90
N TYR A 45 25.03 -8.01 -11.13
CA TYR A 45 26.34 -8.62 -10.88
C TYR A 45 26.59 -8.78 -9.37
N PRO A 46 27.26 -9.85 -8.93
CA PRO A 46 27.54 -10.11 -7.52
C PRO A 46 28.66 -9.18 -7.02
N VAL A 47 28.29 -7.96 -6.64
CA VAL A 47 29.19 -6.98 -6.02
C VAL A 47 28.87 -6.87 -4.54
N ASP A 48 29.88 -6.99 -3.69
CA ASP A 48 29.72 -6.81 -2.25
C ASP A 48 29.74 -5.32 -1.89
N ILE A 49 28.55 -4.74 -1.74
CA ILE A 49 28.36 -3.34 -1.36
C ILE A 49 28.91 -3.07 0.05
N SER A 50 28.96 -4.08 0.92
CA SER A 50 29.48 -3.92 2.27
C SER A 50 30.99 -3.67 2.24
N GLU A 51 31.73 -4.40 1.39
CA GLU A 51 33.17 -4.17 1.16
C GLU A 51 33.43 -2.78 0.55
N VAL A 52 32.62 -2.37 -0.43
CA VAL A 52 32.75 -1.05 -1.07
C VAL A 52 32.54 0.08 -0.07
N ASN A 53 31.61 -0.09 0.87
CA ASN A 53 31.29 0.90 1.90
C ASN A 53 32.27 0.90 3.09
N LYS A 54 33.26 0.01 3.13
CA LYS A 54 34.31 0.06 4.16
C LYS A 54 35.22 1.25 3.88
N SER A 55 34.95 2.37 4.54
CA SER A 55 35.96 3.42 4.64
C SER A 55 37.10 2.90 5.51
N GLY A 56 38.35 3.02 5.06
CA GLY A 56 39.55 2.62 5.83
C GLY A 56 39.77 3.42 7.12
N MET A 57 38.78 4.18 7.56
CA MET A 57 38.78 4.84 8.86
C MET A 57 38.48 3.81 9.95
N LYS A 58 39.15 3.95 11.11
CA LYS A 58 38.87 3.18 12.35
C LYS A 58 37.36 3.01 12.55
N PRO A 59 36.88 1.93 13.18
CA PRO A 59 35.45 1.63 13.31
C PRO A 59 34.72 2.80 13.95
N ALA A 60 34.29 3.74 13.11
CA ALA A 60 33.40 4.81 13.48
C ALA A 60 32.10 4.07 13.78
N ILE A 61 31.54 4.39 14.95
CA ILE A 61 30.26 3.87 15.40
C ILE A 61 29.30 3.94 14.19
N GLN A 62 28.94 2.77 13.65
CA GLN A 62 27.97 2.69 12.56
C GLN A 62 26.64 3.13 13.15
N MET A 63 26.34 4.42 13.02
CA MET A 63 25.03 4.94 13.40
C MET A 63 24.03 4.45 12.37
N VAL A 64 23.12 3.59 12.82
CA VAL A 64 21.93 3.26 12.06
C VAL A 64 21.11 4.54 11.92
N LEU A 65 20.72 4.90 10.71
CA LEU A 65 19.80 6.01 10.46
C LEU A 65 18.40 5.57 10.93
N PRO A 66 17.86 6.14 12.03
CA PRO A 66 16.59 5.67 12.58
C PRO A 66 15.37 6.13 11.75
N ASN A 67 15.55 7.16 10.91
CA ASN A 67 14.45 7.88 10.27
C ASN A 67 14.48 7.76 8.74
N LEU A 68 14.71 6.55 8.20
CA LEU A 68 14.52 6.31 6.76
C LEU A 68 13.01 6.23 6.45
N PRO A 69 12.55 6.79 5.31
CA PRO A 69 11.19 6.56 4.86
C PRO A 69 10.95 5.07 4.62
N GLU A 70 9.74 4.60 4.96
CA GLU A 70 9.30 3.25 4.63
C GLU A 70 9.21 3.05 3.12
N TYR A 71 9.24 1.79 2.68
CA TYR A 71 9.09 1.46 1.27
C TYR A 71 7.74 1.99 0.74
N PRO A 72 7.74 2.83 -0.32
CA PRO A 72 6.53 3.44 -0.83
C PRO A 72 5.75 2.44 -1.68
N PHE A 73 4.94 1.60 -1.04
CA PHE A 73 4.06 0.67 -1.75
C PHE A 73 3.13 1.43 -2.70
N ASP A 74 2.91 0.87 -3.89
CA ASP A 74 1.92 1.40 -4.82
C ASP A 74 0.51 1.09 -4.30
N HIS A 75 -0.16 2.13 -3.78
CA HIS A 75 -1.53 2.09 -3.30
C HIS A 75 -2.55 2.60 -4.35
N SER A 76 -2.16 2.71 -5.63
CA SER A 76 -3.05 3.15 -6.72
C SER A 76 -4.29 2.27 -6.88
N ARG A 77 -4.18 0.98 -6.52
CA ARG A 77 -5.27 0.01 -6.61
C ARG A 77 -5.72 -0.44 -5.22
N SER A 78 -7.02 -0.30 -4.96
CA SER A 78 -7.65 -0.96 -3.83
C SER A 78 -7.96 -2.42 -4.18
N TYR A 79 -7.48 -3.34 -3.34
CA TYR A 79 -7.78 -4.77 -3.43
C TYR A 79 -8.96 -5.19 -2.53
N TRP A 80 -9.67 -4.22 -1.94
CA TRP A 80 -10.79 -4.49 -1.05
C TRP A 80 -12.09 -4.72 -1.82
N HIS A 81 -12.60 -5.95 -1.81
CA HIS A 81 -13.91 -6.29 -2.35
C HIS A 81 -14.93 -6.41 -1.21
N ASP A 82 -15.83 -5.44 -1.09
CA ASP A 82 -16.91 -5.45 -0.10
C ASP A 82 -18.26 -5.73 -0.76
N SER A 83 -19.10 -6.53 -0.10
CA SER A 83 -20.46 -6.78 -0.58
C SER A 83 -21.32 -5.52 -0.40
N ARG A 84 -22.29 -5.30 -1.30
CA ARG A 84 -23.25 -4.19 -1.15
C ARG A 84 -23.99 -4.22 0.19
N TYR A 85 -24.34 -5.42 0.66
CA TYR A 85 -24.97 -5.63 1.97
C TYR A 85 -24.16 -5.02 3.10
N ASN A 86 -22.87 -5.33 3.14
CA ASN A 86 -22.00 -4.91 4.23
C ASN A 86 -21.62 -3.43 4.10
N LYS A 87 -21.35 -2.96 2.87
CA LYS A 87 -21.01 -1.56 2.59
C LYS A 87 -22.19 -0.63 2.91
N ASP A 88 -23.35 -0.84 2.28
CA ASP A 88 -24.49 0.09 2.36
C ASP A 88 -25.34 -0.16 3.62
N GLY A 89 -25.40 -1.41 4.10
CA GLY A 89 -26.30 -1.84 5.16
C GLY A 89 -25.71 -1.85 6.57
N TRP A 90 -24.39 -2.04 6.72
CA TRP A 90 -23.75 -2.24 8.03
C TRP A 90 -22.62 -1.24 8.32
N ARG A 91 -21.65 -1.10 7.43
CA ARG A 91 -20.43 -0.28 7.65
C ARG A 91 -20.66 1.21 7.41
N PHE A 92 -21.36 1.57 6.33
CA PHE A 92 -21.53 2.97 5.91
C PHE A 92 -23.01 3.35 5.90
N ARG A 93 -23.72 3.04 6.99
CA ARG A 93 -25.13 3.33 7.09
C ARG A 93 -25.37 4.84 7.17
N ASN A 94 -26.07 5.41 6.20
CA ASN A 94 -26.36 6.85 6.17
C ASN A 94 -27.33 7.30 7.27
N ASN A 95 -28.26 6.42 7.67
CA ASN A 95 -29.32 6.76 8.62
C ASN A 95 -29.13 6.00 9.92
N LEU A 96 -29.26 6.72 11.04
CA LEU A 96 -29.33 6.11 12.36
C LEU A 96 -30.58 5.23 12.48
N ARG A 97 -30.53 4.31 13.44
CA ARG A 97 -31.70 3.52 13.83
C ARG A 97 -32.81 4.46 14.28
N LEU A 98 -33.95 4.39 13.60
CA LEU A 98 -35.16 5.10 13.98
C LEU A 98 -35.81 4.36 15.15
N ASP A 99 -36.31 5.09 16.14
CA ASP A 99 -36.89 4.47 17.33
C ASP A 99 -38.14 3.65 16.99
N LEU A 100 -39.07 4.20 16.19
CA LEU A 100 -40.31 3.51 15.83
C LEU A 100 -40.13 2.44 14.74
N LEU A 101 -39.40 2.75 13.68
CA LEU A 101 -39.26 1.88 12.50
C LEU A 101 -38.06 0.93 12.57
N GLY A 102 -37.10 1.20 13.44
CA GLY A 102 -35.84 0.48 13.48
C GLY A 102 -34.96 0.88 12.31
N THR A 103 -34.47 -0.11 11.57
CA THR A 103 -33.44 0.13 10.55
C THR A 103 -33.86 -0.36 9.17
N PRO A 104 -33.49 0.34 8.08
CA PRO A 104 -33.76 -0.13 6.73
C PRO A 104 -33.26 -1.57 6.52
N VAL A 105 -34.06 -2.38 5.84
CA VAL A 105 -33.61 -3.73 5.43
C VAL A 105 -32.46 -3.62 4.44
N SER A 106 -31.59 -4.62 4.42
CA SER A 106 -30.42 -4.65 3.53
C SER A 106 -30.80 -4.68 2.05
N ASP A 107 -31.94 -5.27 1.72
CA ASP A 107 -32.55 -5.26 0.39
C ASP A 107 -33.44 -4.02 0.23
N TRP A 108 -32.82 -2.84 0.40
CA TRP A 108 -33.50 -1.56 0.35
C TRP A 108 -33.94 -1.25 -1.09
N ASN A 109 -35.24 -1.02 -1.26
CA ASN A 109 -35.85 -0.60 -2.51
C ASN A 109 -36.57 0.74 -2.29
N PRO A 110 -36.23 1.83 -3.00
CA PRO A 110 -36.92 3.11 -2.85
C PRO A 110 -38.42 3.05 -3.20
N LEU A 111 -38.85 2.11 -4.04
CA LEU A 111 -40.26 1.90 -4.40
C LEU A 111 -41.02 1.00 -3.42
N GLY A 112 -40.31 0.35 -2.50
CA GLY A 112 -40.85 -0.61 -1.54
C GLY A 112 -40.09 -0.51 -0.22
N ALA A 113 -40.15 0.66 0.41
CA ALA A 113 -39.40 0.95 1.61
C ALA A 113 -39.82 0.02 2.75
N ARG A 114 -38.86 -0.72 3.29
CA ARG A 114 -39.07 -1.68 4.38
C ARG A 114 -38.05 -1.42 5.48
N TRP A 115 -38.53 -1.51 6.71
CA TRP A 115 -37.70 -1.40 7.90
C TRP A 115 -37.84 -2.65 8.77
N ARG A 116 -36.75 -2.98 9.46
CA ARG A 116 -36.68 -4.05 10.45
C ARG A 116 -36.44 -3.43 11.82
N LYS A 117 -37.42 -3.60 12.71
CA LYS A 117 -37.30 -3.37 14.16
C LYS A 117 -37.57 -4.67 14.88
N ILE A 118 -36.66 -5.06 15.75
CA ILE A 118 -36.92 -6.08 16.76
C ILE A 118 -37.30 -5.31 18.01
N ILE A 119 -38.54 -5.48 18.47
CA ILE A 119 -39.03 -4.76 19.64
C ILE A 119 -38.49 -5.44 20.90
N ARG A 120 -37.87 -4.62 21.75
CA ARG A 120 -37.34 -5.02 23.05
C ARG A 120 -37.80 -3.99 24.07
N ILE A 121 -38.34 -4.47 25.17
CA ILE A 121 -38.85 -3.64 26.26
C ILE A 121 -37.76 -2.69 26.79
N SER A 122 -36.53 -3.18 26.91
CA SER A 122 -35.37 -2.37 27.35
C SER A 122 -35.03 -1.20 26.42
N GLU A 123 -35.40 -1.29 25.15
CA GLU A 123 -35.07 -0.28 24.12
C GLU A 123 -36.26 0.66 23.86
N THR A 124 -37.49 0.20 24.06
CA THR A 124 -38.72 1.01 23.92
C THR A 124 -39.65 0.80 25.12
N PRO A 125 -39.40 1.48 26.25
CA PRO A 125 -40.11 1.25 27.50
C PRO A 125 -41.61 1.56 27.43
N TRP A 126 -41.99 2.56 26.62
CA TRP A 126 -43.38 3.00 26.45
C TRP A 126 -44.32 1.92 25.89
N ILE A 127 -43.79 0.84 25.32
CA ILE A 127 -44.59 -0.29 24.83
C ILE A 127 -45.22 -1.08 26.00
N GLU A 128 -44.63 -1.02 27.20
CA GLU A 128 -45.19 -1.68 28.38
C GLU A 128 -46.56 -1.14 28.78
N ASP A 129 -46.84 0.13 28.47
CA ASP A 129 -48.09 0.80 28.81
C ASP A 129 -49.25 0.38 27.90
N HIS A 130 -48.96 -0.23 26.74
CA HIS A 130 -49.97 -0.73 25.82
C HIS A 130 -50.35 -2.18 26.14
N LYS A 131 -51.25 -2.38 27.12
CA LYS A 131 -51.69 -3.71 27.57
C LYS A 131 -53.08 -4.08 27.03
N VAL A 132 -53.18 -5.26 26.41
CA VAL A 132 -54.45 -5.88 26.01
C VAL A 132 -54.56 -7.23 26.73
N ASN A 133 -55.66 -7.44 27.47
CA ASN A 133 -55.90 -8.66 28.28
C ASN A 133 -54.73 -9.04 29.20
N GLY A 134 -54.09 -8.05 29.84
CA GLY A 134 -53.01 -8.26 30.80
C GLY A 134 -51.63 -8.56 30.19
N SER A 135 -51.51 -8.61 28.86
CA SER A 135 -50.23 -8.76 28.15
C SER A 135 -49.90 -7.49 27.36
N ALA A 136 -48.61 -7.12 27.30
CA ALA A 136 -48.17 -6.01 26.46
C ALA A 136 -48.38 -6.38 24.98
N ALA A 137 -49.16 -5.58 24.26
CA ALA A 137 -49.51 -5.80 22.86
C ALA A 137 -48.56 -5.00 21.97
N TYR A 138 -47.88 -5.68 21.05
CA TYR A 138 -46.99 -5.10 20.04
C TYR A 138 -47.39 -5.60 18.64
#